data_AF-A0A088BPC6-F1
#
_entry.id   AF-A0A088BPC6-F1
#
_cell.length_a   1.000
_cell.length_b   1.000
_cell.length_c   1.000
_cell.angle_alpha   90.00
_cell.angle_beta   90.00
_cell.angle_gamma   90.00
#
_symmetry.space_group_name_H-M   'P 1'
#
loop_
_entity.id
_entity.type
_entity.pdbx_description
1 polymer ?
#
loop_
_entity_poly.entity_id
_entity_poly.type
_entity_poly.pdbx_seq_one_letter_code
_entity_poly.pdbx_strand_id
1 'polypeptide(L)' 'MKPVVLCFAFAVIVSCFLAVDSQAQDQCIELEEPCVKSHDICCDDMKCKCYFPVVNGIKISKKCWCFEKDVIYEYADE' A
#
# COMPACT_ATOMS: atom_id res chain seq x y z
N MET A 1 29.33 18.21 32.95
CA MET A 1 29.10 17.17 31.92
C MET A 1 27.63 17.26 31.51
N LYS A 2 27.36 18.01 30.43
CA LYS A 2 26.90 17.53 29.10
C LYS A 2 25.39 17.15 29.08
N PRO A 3 24.48 18.12 28.83
CA PRO A 3 23.05 17.87 28.56
C PRO A 3 22.77 17.19 27.20
N VAL A 4 23.83 16.72 26.52
CA VAL A 4 23.80 16.16 25.17
C VAL A 4 23.13 14.78 25.10
N VAL A 5 23.13 14.03 26.21
CA VAL A 5 22.66 12.63 26.22
C VAL A 5 21.14 12.52 26.11
N LEU A 6 20.39 13.51 26.60
CA LEU A 6 18.93 13.45 26.61
C LEU A 6 18.31 13.71 25.21
N CYS A 7 18.95 14.54 24.38
CA CYS A 7 18.47 14.80 23.01
C CYS A 7 18.62 13.58 22.08
N PHE A 8 19.65 12.76 22.29
CA PHE A 8 19.90 11.59 21.44
C PHE A 8 18.85 10.50 21.64
N ALA A 9 18.37 10.30 22.88
CA ALA A 9 17.34 9.30 23.17
C ALA A 9 16.00 9.62 22.50
N PHE A 10 15.64 10.91 22.38
CA PHE A 10 14.37 11.31 21.79
C PHE A 10 14.36 11.18 20.25
N ALA A 11 15.50 11.41 19.60
CA ALA A 11 15.63 11.27 18.14
C ALA A 11 15.48 9.81 17.66
N VAL A 12 15.87 8.83 18.49
CA VAL A 12 15.76 7.40 18.19
C VAL A 12 14.31 6.90 18.22
N ILE A 13 13.46 7.46 19.09
CA ILE A 13 12.05 7.04 19.20
C ILE A 13 11.24 7.55 17.99
N VAL A 14 11.55 8.76 17.50
CA VAL A 14 10.88 9.36 16.33
C VAL A 14 11.23 8.64 15.03
N SER A 15 12.41 8.02 14.94
CA SER A 15 12.83 7.31 13.72
C SER A 15 12.14 5.95 13.52
N CYS A 16 11.52 5.36 14.56
CA CYS A 16 10.74 4.12 14.42
C CYS A 16 9.38 4.31 13.72
N PHE A 17 8.82 5.52 13.69
CA PHE A 17 7.51 5.76 13.05
C PHE A 17 7.61 6.03 11.55
N LEU A 18 8.82 6.14 11.00
CA LEU A 18 9.03 6.33 9.55
C LEU A 18 9.45 5.06 8.83
N ALA A 19 9.36 3.89 9.49
CA ALA A 19 9.31 2.62 8.80
C ALA A 19 7.93 2.45 8.14
N VAL A 20 7.62 3.31 7.17
CA VAL A 20 6.65 2.94 6.13
C VAL A 20 7.42 2.09 5.14
N ASP A 21 7.16 0.79 5.25
CA ASP A 21 7.64 -0.24 4.34
C ASP A 21 7.47 0.17 2.87
N SER A 22 8.57 0.09 2.14
CA SER A 22 8.64 -0.62 0.86
C SER A 22 10.10 -0.65 0.43
N GLN A 23 10.88 -1.47 1.14
CA GLN A 23 11.99 -2.17 0.50
C GLN A 23 11.40 -2.99 -0.64
N ALA A 24 11.73 -2.65 -1.88
CA ALA A 24 11.78 -3.57 -3.03
C ALA A 24 11.92 -2.72 -4.32
N GLN A 25 13.12 -2.17 -4.54
CA GLN A 25 13.62 -2.18 -5.91
C GLN A 25 13.88 -3.66 -6.22
N ASP A 26 13.21 -4.22 -7.24
CA ASP A 26 13.34 -5.57 -7.82
C ASP A 26 12.28 -6.64 -7.51
N GLN A 27 11.25 -6.39 -6.69
CA GLN A 27 10.14 -7.36 -6.53
C GLN A 27 8.81 -6.72 -6.92
N CYS A 28 8.09 -7.38 -7.82
CA CYS A 28 6.77 -6.95 -8.27
C CYS A 28 5.73 -7.07 -7.15
N ILE A 29 4.60 -6.37 -7.28
CA ILE A 29 3.49 -6.41 -6.31
C ILE A 29 2.58 -7.59 -6.65
N GLU A 30 2.34 -8.44 -5.65
CA GLU A 30 1.51 -9.64 -5.71
C GLU A 30 0.00 -9.34 -5.89
N LEU A 31 -0.80 -10.39 -6.11
CA LEU A 31 -2.26 -10.32 -6.24
C LEU A 31 -2.92 -9.70 -4.99
N GLU A 32 -3.94 -8.86 -5.20
CA GLU A 32 -4.72 -8.20 -4.13
C GLU A 32 -3.91 -7.27 -3.21
N GLU A 33 -2.67 -6.93 -3.59
CA GLU A 33 -1.83 -5.98 -2.86
C GLU A 33 -1.92 -4.56 -3.46
N PRO A 34 -1.74 -3.50 -2.64
CA PRO A 34 -2.01 -2.13 -3.03
C PRO A 34 -0.92 -1.56 -3.96
N CYS A 35 -1.33 -1.03 -5.11
CA CYS A 35 -0.44 -0.50 -6.15
C CYS A 35 -0.48 1.04 -6.29
N VAL A 36 -0.83 1.76 -5.22
CA VAL A 36 -1.10 3.22 -5.22
C VAL A 36 0.07 4.06 -5.73
N LYS A 37 1.32 3.60 -5.53
CA LYS A 37 2.53 4.34 -5.89
C LYS A 37 2.99 4.11 -7.34
N SER A 38 2.57 3.03 -7.99
CA SER A 38 2.92 2.75 -9.38
C SER A 38 1.99 1.72 -9.99
N HIS A 39 1.40 2.06 -11.14
CA HIS A 39 0.44 1.20 -11.83
C HIS A 39 1.11 0.00 -12.54
N ASP A 40 2.43 0.05 -12.74
CA ASP A 40 3.18 -0.91 -13.56
C ASP A 40 4.14 -1.79 -12.75
N ILE A 41 3.99 -1.85 -11.41
CA ILE A 41 4.85 -2.70 -10.54
C ILE A 41 4.18 -4.05 -10.23
N CYS A 42 2.92 -4.27 -10.60
CA CYS A 42 2.27 -5.58 -10.39
C CYS A 42 3.03 -6.71 -11.11
N CYS A 43 3.01 -7.91 -10.53
CA CYS A 43 3.64 -9.09 -11.12
C CYS A 43 3.05 -9.46 -12.49
N ASP A 44 3.77 -10.30 -13.22
CA ASP A 44 3.37 -10.72 -14.57
C ASP A 44 1.91 -11.21 -14.60
N ASP A 45 1.24 -10.93 -15.71
CA ASP A 45 -0.20 -11.16 -15.91
C ASP A 45 -1.17 -10.42 -14.96
N MET A 46 -0.68 -9.46 -14.19
CA MET A 46 -1.51 -8.56 -13.37
C MET A 46 -1.46 -7.12 -13.87
N LYS A 47 -2.46 -6.33 -13.47
CA LYS A 47 -2.57 -4.90 -13.74
C LYS A 47 -3.10 -4.20 -12.49
N CYS A 48 -2.55 -3.04 -12.19
CA CYS A 48 -3.10 -2.18 -11.15
C CYS A 48 -4.47 -1.65 -11.59
N LYS A 49 -5.53 -2.09 -10.92
CA LYS A 49 -6.90 -1.61 -11.14
C LYS A 49 -7.35 -0.79 -9.95
N CYS A 50 -8.03 0.32 -10.24
CA CYS A 50 -8.56 1.19 -9.22
C CYS A 50 -10.08 1.24 -9.30
N TYR A 51 -10.72 1.16 -8.16
CA TYR A 51 -12.17 1.25 -8.03
C TYR A 51 -12.54 2.09 -6.82
N PHE A 52 -13.83 2.43 -6.73
CA PHE A 52 -14.41 3.12 -5.58
C PHE A 52 -15.31 2.11 -4.86
N PRO A 53 -14.82 1.46 -3.80
CA PRO A 53 -15.64 0.51 -3.07
C PRO A 53 -16.86 1.20 -2.47
N VAL A 54 -17.96 0.46 -2.42
CA VAL A 54 -19.16 0.85 -1.70
C VAL A 54 -19.22 0.00 -0.43
N VAL A 55 -19.11 0.65 0.73
CA VAL A 55 -19.17 -0.01 2.04
C VAL A 55 -20.40 0.50 2.76
N ASN A 56 -21.31 -0.40 3.15
CA ASN A 56 -22.59 -0.05 3.78
C ASN A 56 -23.42 0.97 2.95
N GLY A 57 -23.43 0.82 1.63
CA GLY A 57 -24.12 1.74 0.72
C GLY A 57 -23.41 3.08 0.49
N ILE A 58 -22.24 3.30 1.10
CA ILE A 58 -21.48 4.55 0.98
C ILE A 58 -20.26 4.33 0.10
N LYS A 59 -20.16 5.11 -0.99
CA LYS A 59 -18.98 5.15 -1.85
C LYS A 59 -17.81 5.79 -1.10
N ILE A 60 -16.74 5.03 -0.85
CA ILE A 60 -15.55 5.52 -0.14
C ILE A 60 -14.46 5.99 -1.11
N SER A 61 -13.27 6.32 -0.58
CA SER A 61 -12.13 6.80 -1.36
C SER A 61 -11.67 5.80 -2.41
N LYS A 62 -11.11 6.33 -3.51
CA LYS A 62 -10.49 5.55 -4.58
C LYS A 62 -9.40 4.64 -4.00
N LYS A 63 -9.38 3.42 -4.48
CA LYS A 63 -8.65 2.33 -3.85
C LYS A 63 -8.11 1.45 -4.99
N CYS A 64 -6.82 1.12 -4.98
CA CYS A 64 -6.08 0.57 -6.13
C CYS A 64 -5.28 -0.66 -5.72
N TRP A 65 -5.44 -1.77 -6.44
CA TRP A 65 -4.77 -3.06 -6.19
C TRP A 65 -4.40 -3.79 -7.47
N CYS A 66 -3.44 -4.69 -7.36
CA CYS A 66 -3.07 -5.60 -8.43
C CYS A 66 -4.12 -6.70 -8.60
N PHE A 67 -4.63 -6.85 -9.82
CA PHE A 67 -5.54 -7.92 -10.22
C PHE A 67 -5.14 -8.47 -11.58
N GLU A 68 -5.55 -9.68 -11.88
CA GLU A 68 -5.35 -10.38 -13.14
C GLU A 68 -5.81 -9.50 -14.31
N LYS A 69 -4.99 -9.47 -15.36
CA LYS A 69 -5.36 -8.83 -16.63
C LYS A 69 -6.62 -9.50 -17.17
N ASP A 70 -7.48 -8.70 -17.79
CA ASP A 70 -8.70 -9.16 -18.49
C ASP A 70 -9.75 -9.89 -17.63
N VAL A 71 -9.61 -9.91 -16.30
CA VAL A 71 -10.64 -10.37 -15.35
C VAL A 71 -11.49 -9.21 -14.84
N ILE A 72 -12.80 -9.40 -14.71
CA ILE A 72 -13.71 -8.44 -14.07
C ILE A 72 -14.28 -9.11 -12.81
N TYR A 73 -14.11 -8.44 -11.67
CA TYR A 73 -14.69 -8.87 -10.39
C TYR A 73 -16.01 -8.18 -10.19
N GLU A 74 -17.04 -8.97 -9.94
CA GLU A 74 -18.38 -8.50 -9.59
C GLU A 74 -18.68 -8.87 -8.14
N TYR A 75 -19.56 -8.12 -7.50
CA TYR A 75 -20.03 -8.48 -6.16
C TYR A 75 -20.87 -9.76 -6.28
N ALA A 76 -20.53 -10.78 -5.50
CA ALA A 76 -21.40 -11.93 -5.29
C ALA A 76 -22.37 -11.57 -4.16
N ASP A 77 -23.65 -11.41 -4.48
CA ASP A 77 -24.71 -11.38 -3.48
C ASP A 77 -24.90 -12.82 -2.95
N GLU A 78 -24.55 -13.08 -1.69
CA GLU A 78 -24.87 -14.34 -0.98
C GLU A 78 -26.28 -14.32 -0.36
#